data_AF-A0A0C3J6M6-F1
#
_entry.id   AF-A0A0C3J6M6-F1
#
_cell.length_a   1.000
_cell.length_b   1.000
_cell.length_c   1.000
_cell.angle_alpha   90.00
_cell.angle_beta   90.00
_cell.angle_gamma   90.00
#
_symmetry.space_group_name_H-M   'P 1'
#
loop_
_entity.id
_entity.type
_entity.pdbx_description
1 polymer ?
#
loop_
_entity_poly.entity_id
_entity_poly.type
_entity_poly.pdbx_seq_one_letter_code
_entity_poly.pdbx_strand_id
1 'polypeptide(L)'
;MSLCPNCIKGVRHEGTPEGEIEFIGGVRCYVSTPSGEYNEEKAVLFLPSIFGIDLINAQVGSSTSSIGIFRKCRCSLRIAPRG
;
A
#
# COMPACT_ATOMS: atom_id res chain seq x y z
N MET A 1 5.62 -12.92 -31.46
CA MET A 1 5.25 -13.16 -30.05
C MET A 1 3.91 -12.49 -29.81
N SER A 2 2.89 -13.26 -29.40
CA SER A 2 1.56 -12.74 -29.09
C SER A 2 1.38 -12.75 -27.58
N LEU A 3 0.96 -11.62 -27.00
CA LEU A 3 0.60 -11.53 -25.58
C LEU A 3 -0.74 -12.22 -25.35
N CYS A 4 -0.83 -13.05 -24.32
CA CYS A 4 -2.07 -13.69 -23.91
C CYS A 4 -3.09 -12.66 -23.38
N PRO A 5 -4.40 -12.93 -23.39
CA PRO A 5 -5.42 -11.99 -22.91
C PRO A 5 -5.25 -11.53 -21.46
N ASN A 6 -4.58 -12.35 -20.63
CA ASN A 6 -4.31 -12.04 -19.22
C ASN A 6 -2.93 -11.40 -19.00
N CYS A 7 -2.11 -11.30 -20.04
CA CYS A 7 -0.77 -10.74 -19.95
C CYS A 7 -0.81 -9.21 -19.79
N ILE A 8 -1.91 -8.58 -20.26
CA ILE A 8 -2.18 -7.15 -20.09
C ILE A 8 -3.64 -7.02 -19.68
N LYS A 9 -3.90 -6.95 -18.38
CA LYS A 9 -5.22 -6.65 -17.84
C LYS A 9 -5.08 -5.54 -16.80
N GLY A 10 -5.79 -4.45 -17.02
CA GLY A 10 -5.89 -3.34 -16.07
C GLY A 10 -7.32 -3.25 -15.54
N VAL A 11 -7.44 -3.00 -14.25
CA VAL A 11 -8.71 -2.63 -13.62
C VAL A 11 -8.50 -1.28 -12.97
N ARG A 12 -9.46 -0.38 -13.14
CA ARG A 12 -9.47 0.90 -12.45
C ARG A 12 -10.18 0.70 -11.11
N HIS A 13 -9.43 0.90 -10.02
CA HIS A 13 -9.99 0.89 -8.68
C HIS A 13 -10.54 2.29 -8.39
N GLU A 14 -11.87 2.40 -8.42
CA GLU A 14 -12.62 3.61 -8.04
C GLU A 14 -12.91 3.56 -6.53
N GLY A 15 -12.97 4.72 -5.87
CA GLY A 15 -13.35 4.82 -4.46
C GLY A 15 -12.72 5.99 -3.73
N THR A 16 -13.25 6.29 -2.54
CA THR A 16 -12.68 7.24 -1.59
C THR A 16 -11.89 6.45 -0.54
N PRO A 17 -10.64 6.83 -0.22
CA PRO A 17 -9.90 6.23 0.89
C PRO A 17 -10.62 6.49 2.22
N GLU A 18 -10.85 5.44 3.00
CA GLU A 18 -11.57 5.52 4.30
C GLU A 18 -10.63 5.32 5.51
N GLY A 19 -9.33 5.21 5.27
CA GLY A 19 -8.30 5.03 6.29
C GLY A 19 -7.69 6.34 6.77
N GLU A 20 -6.85 6.22 7.81
CA GLU A 20 -6.22 7.34 8.48
C GLU A 20 -4.69 7.24 8.44
N ILE A 21 -4.02 8.37 8.62
CA ILE A 21 -2.56 8.41 8.74
C ILE A 21 -2.18 8.31 10.21
N GLU A 22 -1.49 7.23 10.56
CA GLU A 22 -1.02 6.95 11.91
C GLU A 22 0.51 6.75 11.96
N PHE A 23 1.10 6.85 13.15
CA PHE A 23 2.50 6.51 13.35
C PHE A 23 2.62 5.19 14.12
N ILE A 24 3.08 4.14 13.44
CA ILE A 24 3.33 2.82 14.03
C ILE A 24 4.84 2.63 14.18
N GLY A 25 5.34 2.51 15.40
CA GLY A 25 6.78 2.35 15.66
C GLY A 25 7.63 3.51 15.11
N GLY A 26 7.10 4.73 15.10
CA GLY A 26 7.76 5.91 14.53
C GLY A 26 7.69 6.02 13.01
N VAL A 27 6.99 5.10 12.33
CA VAL A 27 6.81 5.09 10.88
C VAL A 27 5.41 5.57 10.53
N ARG A 28 5.33 6.50 9.57
CA ARG A 28 4.07 7.03 9.06
C ARG A 28 3.39 5.99 8.16
N CYS A 29 2.27 5.47 8.61
CA CYS A 29 1.46 4.43 7.98
C CYS A 29 0.10 4.99 7.60
N TYR A 30 -0.47 4.51 6.49
CA TYR A 30 -1.88 4.65 6.20
C TYR A 30 -2.58 3.37 6.66
N VAL A 31 -3.55 3.48 7.56
CA VAL A 31 -4.26 2.34 8.15
C VAL A 31 -5.73 2.44 7.77
N SER A 32 -6.26 1.39 7.14
CA SER A 32 -7.68 1.31 6.78
C SER A 32 -8.27 0.01 7.31
N THR A 33 -9.37 0.11 8.05
CA THR A 33 -10.13 -1.04 8.51
C THR A 33 -11.27 -1.32 7.54
N PRO A 34 -11.38 -2.54 6.99
CA PRO A 34 -12.47 -2.86 6.07
C PRO A 34 -13.82 -2.83 6.80
N SER A 35 -14.84 -2.37 6.10
CA SER A 35 -16.23 -2.44 6.58
C SER A 35 -16.79 -3.86 6.41
N GLY A 36 -17.51 -4.36 7.42
CA GLY A 36 -18.17 -5.68 7.39
C GLY A 36 -17.50 -6.76 8.26
N GLU A 37 -17.75 -8.03 7.95
CA GLU A 37 -17.12 -9.16 8.64
C GLU A 37 -15.69 -9.37 8.11
N TYR A 38 -14.70 -9.26 8.98
CA TYR A 38 -13.30 -9.53 8.68
C TYR A 38 -12.64 -10.28 9.83
N ASN A 39 -11.52 -10.94 9.55
CA ASN A 39 -10.76 -11.65 10.57
C ASN A 39 -9.86 -10.64 11.32
N GLU A 40 -10.20 -10.37 12.58
CA GLU A 40 -9.49 -9.41 13.45
C GLU A 40 -8.06 -9.84 13.83
N GLU A 41 -7.73 -11.12 13.68
CA GLU A 41 -6.39 -11.65 13.98
C GLU A 41 -5.41 -11.49 12.80
N LYS A 42 -5.92 -11.05 11.64
CA LYS A 42 -5.15 -10.95 10.40
C LYS A 42 -5.04 -9.50 9.94
N ALA A 43 -3.86 -9.16 9.45
CA ALA A 43 -3.57 -7.88 8.84
C ALA A 43 -2.85 -8.07 7.50
N VAL A 44 -3.08 -7.16 6.56
CA VAL A 44 -2.33 -7.10 5.30
C VAL A 44 -1.34 -5.93 5.35
N LEU A 45 -0.10 -6.22 4.97
CA LEU A 45 0.98 -5.25 4.84
C LEU A 45 1.10 -4.89 3.36
N PHE A 46 0.69 -3.68 2.98
CA PHE A 46 0.80 -3.21 1.61
C PHE A 46 2.02 -2.29 1.48
N LEU A 47 2.94 -2.64 0.59
CA LEU A 47 4.16 -1.88 0.35
C LEU A 47 4.05 -1.17 -1.01
N PRO A 48 3.79 0.15 -1.03
CA PRO A 48 3.53 0.89 -2.24
C PRO A 48 4.85 1.11 -2.96
N SER A 49 4.73 1.47 -4.23
CA SER A 49 5.88 1.86 -5.05
C SER A 49 6.63 3.07 -4.45
N ILE A 50 7.73 3.46 -5.08
CA ILE A 50 8.64 4.54 -4.66
C ILE A 50 7.95 5.86 -4.29
N PHE A 51 6.76 6.13 -4.82
CA PHE A 51 5.97 7.32 -4.52
C PHE A 51 5.31 7.31 -3.13
N GLY A 52 5.20 6.15 -2.47
CA GLY A 52 4.70 6.03 -1.10
C GLY A 52 3.18 6.14 -0.96
N ILE A 53 2.74 6.45 0.27
CA ILE A 53 1.32 6.49 0.69
C ILE A 53 0.60 7.80 0.36
N ASP A 54 1.34 8.82 -0.08
CA ASP A 54 0.78 10.16 -0.32
C ASP A 54 -0.01 10.21 -1.64
N LEU A 55 0.15 9.22 -2.52
CA LEU A 55 -0.66 9.09 -3.72
C LEU A 55 -1.96 8.33 -3.45
N ILE A 56 -3.06 8.88 -3.98
CA ILE A 56 -4.42 8.34 -3.80
C ILE A 56 -4.56 6.88 -4.24
N ASN A 57 -3.84 6.45 -5.28
CA ASN A 57 -3.91 5.08 -5.77
C ASN A 57 -3.34 4.06 -4.75
N ALA A 58 -2.38 4.46 -3.93
CA ALA A 58 -1.86 3.61 -2.87
C ALA A 58 -2.89 3.44 -1.75
N GLN A 59 -3.65 4.49 -1.44
CA GLN A 59 -4.67 4.51 -0.38
C GLN A 59 -5.96 3.78 -0.82
N VAL A 60 -6.43 4.03 -2.04
CA VAL A 60 -7.61 3.35 -2.59
C VAL A 60 -7.33 1.86 -2.73
N GLY A 61 -6.16 1.46 -3.25
CA GLY A 61 -5.76 0.06 -3.37
C GLY A 61 -5.74 -0.69 -2.02
N SER A 62 -5.25 -0.05 -0.96
CA SER A 62 -5.24 -0.63 0.39
C SER A 62 -6.61 -0.63 1.07
N SER A 63 -7.49 0.34 0.75
CA SER A 63 -8.82 0.41 1.36
C SER A 63 -9.78 -0.64 0.77
N THR A 64 -9.61 -1.02 -0.49
CA THR A 64 -10.41 -2.08 -1.14
C THR A 64 -9.98 -3.49 -0.75
N SER A 65 -8.78 -3.64 -0.18
CA SER A 65 -8.17 -4.93 0.14
C SER A 65 -7.82 -4.96 1.62
N SER A 66 -8.75 -5.43 2.45
CA SER A 66 -8.63 -5.63 3.91
C SER A 66 -7.22 -5.41 4.52
N ILE A 67 -7.01 -4.22 5.08
CA ILE A 67 -5.90 -3.77 5.96
C ILE A 67 -4.61 -3.32 5.24
N GLY A 68 -4.09 -2.15 5.65
CA GLY A 68 -2.83 -1.59 5.19
C GLY A 68 -1.89 -1.29 6.36
N ILE A 69 -0.71 -1.93 6.37
CA ILE A 69 0.46 -1.46 7.12
C ILE A 69 1.49 -0.99 6.08
N PHE A 70 2.16 0.14 6.33
CA PHE A 70 3.03 0.76 5.33
C PHE A 70 4.36 1.20 5.93
N ARG A 71 5.42 0.46 5.61
CA ARG A 71 6.78 0.95 5.83
C ARG A 71 7.06 2.08 4.84
N LYS A 72 7.05 3.33 5.31
CA LYS A 72 7.89 4.39 4.71
C LYS A 72 9.34 4.04 5.03
N CYS A 73 9.86 2.98 4.42
CA CYS A 73 11.29 2.88 4.19
C CYS A 73 11.60 4.07 3.30
N ARG A 74 12.01 5.18 3.92
CA ARG A 74 12.99 6.05 3.31
C ARG A 74 14.15 5.10 3.00
N CYS A 75 14.11 4.49 1.82
CA CYS A 75 15.24 3.85 1.21
C CYS A 75 16.20 5.01 0.98
N SER A 76 16.91 5.37 2.05
CA SER A 76 18.22 5.94 1.94
C SER A 76 18.98 4.81 1.26
N LEU A 77 18.92 4.80 -0.07
CA LEU A 77 19.94 4.26 -0.92
C LEU A 77 21.20 5.05 -0.54
N ARG A 78 21.76 4.73 0.63
CA ARG A 78 23.16 4.95 0.91
C ARG A 78 23.84 4.04 -0.10
N ILE A 79 24.13 4.60 -1.26
CA ILE A 79 25.38 4.30 -1.93
C ILE A 79 26.42 4.62 -0.85
N ALA A 80 26.79 3.59 -0.08
CA ALA A 80 27.85 3.71 0.89
C ALA A 80 29.09 4.20 0.12
N PRO A 81 29.75 5.30 0.52
CA PRO A 81 31.11 5.48 0.07
C PRO A 81 31.88 4.29 0.67
N ARG A 82 32.36 3.39 -0.21
CA ARG A 82 33.50 2.57 0.16
C ARG A 82 34.63 3.56 0.46
N GLY A 83 35.30 3.32 1.59
CA GLY A 83 36.33 4.20 2.15
C GLY A 83 37.48 4.51 1.20
#